data_AF-A0AAV7BP27-F1
#
_entry.id   AF-A0AAV7BP27-F1
#
_cell.length_a   1.000
_cell.length_b   1.000
_cell.length_c   1.000
_cell.angle_alpha   90.00
_cell.angle_beta   90.00
_cell.angle_gamma   90.00
#
_symmetry.space_group_name_H-M   'P 1'
#
loop_
_entity.id
_entity.type
_entity.pdbx_description
1 polymer ?
#
loop_
_entity_poly.entity_id
_entity_poly.type
_entity_poly.pdbx_seq_one_letter_code
_entity_poly.pdbx_strand_id
1 'polypeptide(L)'
;MALLLSVSLVLAALAYTQAWVYNNFDNCLNFFYKNQVPSGFQGVALPDLFDKDDKNLPDLIKRSDLGSPAYICQTYNNIVRFATLYDRGRLMPLYSAYIMEVKPENVPSLCSRPKNFQSEPQLAYRALKKGDMTADASKVLSDYNDQKKIDQTDRMKKNQAKYLLKTSQSGKSDYEKIQDYDKGHLNPCGHHSAHQDKLTATFTYTNVVPMIKEMNNKIWSQYEVKMIDISRSCDNMYVIVGIVPGNVRVQGSRLYPPAYVWNAYCCVKGGGPFQSGAALAENVKKSQIQTFTIEEFQKKLEKLLDVYHTIELFENNCKR
;
A
#
# COMPACT_ATOMS: atom_id res chain seq x y z
N MET A 1 -66.76 -18.21 7.96
CA MET A 1 -65.44 -18.00 8.59
C MET A 1 -64.42 -18.85 7.85
N ALA A 2 -63.66 -18.25 6.94
CA ALA A 2 -62.49 -18.87 6.34
C ALA A 2 -61.33 -17.87 6.51
N LEU A 3 -60.39 -18.22 7.39
CA LEU A 3 -59.16 -17.49 7.65
C LEU A 3 -58.24 -17.66 6.43
N LEU A 4 -57.96 -16.59 5.70
CA LEU A 4 -56.85 -16.55 4.75
C LEU A 4 -55.64 -15.96 5.47
N LEU A 5 -54.73 -16.85 5.86
CA LEU A 5 -53.42 -16.53 6.42
C LEU A 5 -52.57 -15.84 5.34
N SER A 6 -52.25 -14.57 5.56
CA SER A 6 -51.26 -13.83 4.79
C SER A 6 -49.86 -14.35 5.13
N VAL A 7 -49.26 -15.14 4.25
CA VAL A 7 -47.84 -15.50 4.34
C VAL A 7 -47.04 -14.35 3.73
N SER A 8 -46.64 -13.40 4.56
CA SER A 8 -45.66 -12.38 4.20
C SER A 8 -44.28 -13.04 4.09
N LEU A 9 -43.80 -13.28 2.86
CA LEU A 9 -42.42 -13.63 2.59
C LEU A 9 -41.52 -12.43 2.95
N VAL A 10 -40.96 -12.45 4.16
CA VAL A 10 -39.84 -11.60 4.52
C VAL A 10 -38.61 -12.16 3.81
N LEU A 11 -38.26 -11.57 2.67
CA LEU A 11 -36.94 -11.73 2.05
C LEU A 11 -35.91 -11.12 2.99
N ALA A 12 -35.37 -11.95 3.89
CA ALA A 12 -34.17 -11.59 4.64
C ALA A 12 -33.01 -11.45 3.66
N ALA A 13 -32.70 -10.21 3.28
CA ALA A 13 -31.47 -9.88 2.60
C ALA A 13 -30.31 -10.20 3.56
N LEU A 14 -29.79 -11.42 3.46
CA LEU A 14 -28.51 -11.78 4.06
C LEU A 14 -27.44 -11.04 3.27
N ALA A 15 -27.15 -9.81 3.69
CA ALA A 15 -25.94 -9.12 3.30
C ALA A 15 -24.75 -9.88 3.90
N TYR A 16 -24.27 -10.91 3.17
CA TYR A 16 -23.00 -11.52 3.44
C TYR A 16 -21.89 -10.55 3.04
N THR A 17 -21.54 -9.61 3.91
CA THR A 17 -20.31 -8.83 3.75
C THR A 17 -19.13 -9.72 4.13
N GLN A 18 -18.57 -10.43 3.15
CA GLN A 18 -17.41 -11.30 3.32
C GLN A 18 -16.14 -10.70 2.69
N ALA A 19 -15.06 -10.76 3.48
CA ALA A 19 -13.64 -10.51 3.22
C ALA A 19 -13.18 -9.04 3.09
N TRP A 20 -12.32 -8.61 4.01
CA TRP A 20 -11.72 -7.27 4.09
C TRP A 20 -10.26 -7.26 3.60
N VAL A 21 -10.02 -7.97 2.50
CA VAL A 21 -8.98 -7.64 1.52
C VAL A 21 -9.72 -7.43 0.21
N TYR A 22 -9.70 -6.21 -0.27
CA TYR A 22 -10.61 -5.79 -1.31
C TYR A 22 -10.13 -6.23 -2.68
N ASN A 23 -11.07 -6.46 -3.59
CA ASN A 23 -10.75 -6.70 -5.00
C ASN A 23 -10.38 -5.39 -5.73
N ASN A 24 -10.52 -4.25 -5.03
CA ASN A 24 -10.37 -2.88 -5.52
C ASN A 24 -10.16 -1.93 -4.32
N PHE A 25 -10.29 -0.62 -4.47
CA PHE A 25 -10.15 0.35 -3.37
C PHE A 25 -11.48 0.88 -2.81
N ASP A 26 -12.61 0.17 -2.97
CA ASP A 26 -13.95 0.71 -2.68
C ASP A 26 -14.09 1.32 -1.26
N ASN A 27 -13.36 0.78 -0.28
CA ASN A 27 -13.41 1.24 1.12
C ASN A 27 -12.39 2.32 1.48
N CYS A 28 -11.61 2.79 0.50
CA CYS A 28 -10.61 3.84 0.67
C CYS A 28 -10.50 4.76 -0.55
N LEU A 29 -11.57 4.86 -1.36
CA LEU A 29 -11.61 5.75 -2.52
C LEU A 29 -11.37 7.23 -2.15
N ASN A 30 -11.71 7.61 -0.93
CA ASN A 30 -11.55 8.97 -0.41
C ASN A 30 -10.09 9.48 -0.41
N PHE A 31 -9.08 8.60 -0.50
CA PHE A 31 -7.67 9.02 -0.61
C PHE A 31 -7.25 9.37 -2.04
N PHE A 32 -8.15 9.18 -3.01
CA PHE A 32 -7.91 9.50 -4.40
C PHE A 32 -8.69 10.74 -4.80
N TYR A 33 -8.09 11.59 -5.64
CA TYR A 33 -8.75 12.80 -6.13
C TYR A 33 -10.05 12.43 -6.85
N LYS A 34 -11.16 13.06 -6.44
CA LYS A 34 -12.52 12.76 -6.93
C LYS A 34 -12.91 11.27 -6.86
N ASN A 35 -12.34 10.53 -5.90
CA ASN A 35 -12.56 9.09 -5.75
C ASN A 35 -12.15 8.25 -6.97
N GLN A 36 -11.30 8.77 -7.87
CA GLN A 36 -10.81 8.05 -9.05
C GLN A 36 -9.45 7.41 -8.77
N VAL A 37 -9.42 6.08 -8.79
CA VAL A 37 -8.19 5.30 -8.66
C VAL A 37 -7.32 5.43 -9.91
N PRO A 38 -5.99 5.45 -9.79
CA PRO A 38 -5.08 5.39 -10.93
C PRO A 38 -5.33 4.18 -11.84
N SER A 39 -5.25 4.41 -13.16
CA SER A 39 -5.40 3.38 -14.18
C SER A 39 -4.07 3.12 -14.92
N GLY A 40 -4.01 2.06 -15.73
CA GLY A 40 -2.84 1.73 -16.55
C GLY A 40 -1.76 0.87 -15.87
N PHE A 41 -2.00 0.40 -14.65
CA PHE A 41 -1.07 -0.49 -13.91
C PHE A 41 -1.29 -1.99 -14.18
N GLN A 42 -2.17 -2.35 -15.13
CA GLN A 42 -2.40 -3.73 -15.51
C GLN A 42 -1.12 -4.38 -16.03
N GLY A 43 -0.80 -5.58 -15.55
CA GLY A 43 0.40 -6.34 -15.97
C GLY A 43 1.72 -5.91 -15.31
N VAL A 44 1.73 -4.86 -14.48
CA VAL A 44 2.95 -4.38 -13.80
C VAL A 44 3.37 -5.33 -12.66
N ALA A 45 2.40 -5.79 -11.87
CA ALA A 45 2.66 -6.68 -10.74
C ALA A 45 3.06 -8.08 -11.20
N LEU A 46 3.96 -8.74 -10.47
CA LEU A 46 4.27 -10.15 -10.70
C LEU A 46 3.17 -11.05 -10.09
N PRO A 47 2.97 -12.27 -10.62
CA PRO A 47 2.13 -13.28 -9.99
C PRO A 47 2.55 -13.56 -8.54
N ASP A 48 1.63 -14.10 -7.75
CA ASP A 48 1.92 -14.52 -6.38
C ASP A 48 3.03 -15.59 -6.30
N LEU A 49 3.51 -15.85 -5.08
CA LEU A 49 4.66 -16.73 -4.84
C LEU A 49 4.36 -18.23 -4.89
N PHE A 50 3.11 -18.64 -5.13
CA PHE A 50 2.71 -20.05 -5.13
C PHE A 50 2.65 -20.64 -6.54
N ASP A 51 3.24 -21.82 -6.70
CA ASP A 51 3.23 -22.60 -7.93
C ASP A 51 1.81 -22.92 -8.40
N LYS A 52 1.61 -23.01 -9.72
CA LYS A 52 0.29 -23.22 -10.37
C LYS A 52 -0.44 -24.49 -9.96
N ASP A 53 0.26 -25.47 -9.41
CA ASP A 53 -0.31 -26.75 -8.98
C ASP A 53 -0.82 -26.73 -7.52
N ASP A 54 -0.67 -25.59 -6.83
CA ASP A 54 -1.19 -25.32 -5.48
C ASP A 54 -0.74 -26.33 -4.40
N LYS A 55 0.29 -27.15 -4.66
CA LYS A 55 0.72 -28.22 -3.73
C LYS A 55 1.11 -27.70 -2.35
N ASN A 56 1.63 -26.47 -2.29
CA ASN A 56 2.09 -25.83 -1.07
C ASN A 56 1.15 -24.74 -0.55
N LEU A 57 -0.06 -24.66 -1.10
CA LEU A 57 -1.02 -23.64 -0.70
C LEU A 57 -1.47 -23.88 0.75
N PRO A 58 -1.36 -22.88 1.65
CA PRO A 58 -1.86 -23.00 3.01
C PRO A 58 -3.37 -23.23 3.03
N ASP A 59 -3.83 -23.92 4.06
CA ASP A 59 -5.23 -24.26 4.19
C ASP A 59 -6.09 -23.00 4.34
N LEU A 60 -7.35 -23.07 3.86
CA LEU A 60 -8.29 -21.94 3.77
C LEU A 60 -7.92 -20.80 2.81
N ILE A 61 -6.71 -20.79 2.23
CA ILE A 61 -6.36 -19.85 1.15
C ILE A 61 -6.86 -20.44 -0.17
N LYS A 62 -7.61 -19.64 -0.94
CA LYS A 62 -8.00 -20.00 -2.31
C LYS A 62 -7.10 -19.26 -3.30
N ARG A 63 -6.92 -19.82 -4.50
CA ARG A 63 -6.16 -19.12 -5.56
C ARG A 63 -6.75 -17.75 -5.91
N SER A 64 -8.07 -17.60 -5.85
CA SER A 64 -8.75 -16.30 -6.01
C SER A 64 -8.33 -15.24 -4.99
N ASP A 65 -7.85 -15.65 -3.81
CA ASP A 65 -7.41 -14.75 -2.75
C ASP A 65 -5.99 -14.20 -2.97
N LEU A 66 -5.23 -14.86 -3.85
CA LEU A 66 -3.83 -14.59 -4.11
C LEU A 66 -3.59 -13.65 -5.30
N GLY A 67 -4.65 -13.04 -5.84
CA GLY A 67 -4.54 -12.06 -6.93
C GLY A 67 -3.47 -11.01 -6.65
N SER A 68 -2.63 -10.75 -7.66
CA SER A 68 -1.57 -9.74 -7.64
C SER A 68 -1.81 -8.76 -8.79
N PRO A 69 -1.85 -7.44 -8.53
CA PRO A 69 -1.61 -6.80 -7.24
C PRO A 69 -2.75 -7.01 -6.23
N ALA A 70 -2.46 -6.82 -4.94
CA ALA A 70 -3.43 -6.73 -3.87
C ALA A 70 -3.79 -5.26 -3.57
N TYR A 71 -5.07 -5.00 -3.28
CA TYR A 71 -5.59 -3.68 -2.94
C TYR A 71 -5.74 -3.58 -1.42
N ILE A 72 -4.95 -2.70 -0.80
CA ILE A 72 -4.91 -2.54 0.66
C ILE A 72 -5.50 -1.18 0.99
N CYS A 73 -6.54 -1.16 1.83
CA CYS A 73 -6.90 0.04 2.58
C CYS A 73 -6.32 -0.12 3.98
N GLN A 74 -5.21 0.55 4.24
CA GLN A 74 -4.47 0.43 5.48
C GLN A 74 -5.31 0.90 6.65
N THR A 75 -5.63 -0.01 7.55
CA THR A 75 -6.47 0.26 8.71
C THR A 75 -5.62 0.15 9.97
N TYR A 76 -5.69 1.16 10.84
CA TYR A 76 -5.03 1.16 12.13
C TYR A 76 -5.97 1.74 13.19
N ASN A 77 -6.20 0.98 14.27
CA ASN A 77 -7.22 1.25 15.28
C ASN A 77 -8.63 1.37 14.65
N ASN A 78 -8.96 0.48 13.72
CA ASN A 78 -10.22 0.46 12.94
C ASN A 78 -10.48 1.73 12.11
N ILE A 79 -9.48 2.58 11.90
CA ILE A 79 -9.58 3.77 11.05
C ILE A 79 -8.72 3.54 9.81
N VAL A 80 -9.32 3.71 8.63
CA VAL A 80 -8.60 3.67 7.37
C VAL A 80 -7.72 4.92 7.24
N ARG A 81 -6.43 4.74 6.95
CA ARG A 81 -5.41 5.80 7.00
C ARG A 81 -4.86 6.20 5.64
N PHE A 82 -4.75 5.25 4.71
CA PHE A 82 -4.31 5.45 3.33
C PHE A 82 -4.60 4.19 2.50
N ALA A 83 -4.30 4.24 1.21
CA ALA A 83 -4.43 3.11 0.29
C ALA A 83 -3.08 2.70 -0.31
N THR A 84 -2.90 1.43 -0.61
CA THR A 84 -1.72 0.91 -1.32
C THR A 84 -2.08 -0.19 -2.30
N LEU A 85 -1.53 -0.09 -3.52
CA LEU A 85 -1.50 -1.18 -4.48
C LEU A 85 -0.22 -1.99 -4.27
N TYR A 86 -0.36 -3.26 -3.90
CA TYR A 86 0.75 -4.09 -3.43
C TYR A 86 1.07 -5.22 -4.41
N ASP A 87 2.31 -5.31 -4.88
CA ASP A 87 2.78 -6.41 -5.71
C ASP A 87 3.11 -7.62 -4.81
N ARG A 88 2.27 -8.66 -4.88
CA ARG A 88 2.47 -9.88 -4.08
C ARG A 88 3.65 -10.71 -4.55
N GLY A 89 4.03 -10.62 -5.82
CA GLY A 89 5.17 -11.36 -6.37
C GLY A 89 6.51 -10.74 -6.01
N ARG A 90 6.57 -9.41 -5.93
CA ARG A 90 7.78 -8.69 -5.45
C ARG A 90 7.78 -8.42 -3.95
N LEU A 91 6.64 -8.60 -3.27
CA LEU A 91 6.42 -8.29 -1.87
C LEU A 91 6.69 -6.82 -1.53
N MET A 92 6.28 -5.92 -2.42
CA MET A 92 6.53 -4.48 -2.31
C MET A 92 5.34 -3.68 -2.83
N PRO A 93 5.07 -2.49 -2.28
CA PRO A 93 4.07 -1.61 -2.87
C PRO A 93 4.50 -1.12 -4.26
N LEU A 94 3.53 -1.07 -5.19
CA LEU A 94 3.68 -0.37 -6.46
C LEU A 94 3.42 1.13 -6.29
N TYR A 95 2.37 1.47 -5.53
CA TYR A 95 2.11 2.82 -5.08
C TYR A 95 1.28 2.85 -3.79
N SER A 96 1.38 3.98 -3.07
CA SER A 96 0.49 4.37 -1.97
C SER A 96 -0.19 5.70 -2.30
N ALA A 97 -1.45 5.86 -1.91
CA ALA A 97 -2.23 7.08 -2.07
C ALA A 97 -2.75 7.57 -0.72
N TYR A 98 -2.61 8.88 -0.47
CA TYR A 98 -3.03 9.52 0.78
C TYR A 98 -3.36 11.00 0.56
N ILE A 99 -4.08 11.61 1.51
CA ILE A 99 -4.27 13.05 1.56
C ILE A 99 -3.20 13.62 2.48
N MET A 100 -2.44 14.60 2.00
CA MET A 100 -1.46 15.31 2.79
C MET A 100 -2.14 16.25 3.77
N GLU A 101 -1.77 16.17 5.04
CA GLU A 101 -2.35 17.00 6.09
C GLU A 101 -1.48 18.24 6.31
N VAL A 102 -2.06 19.42 6.06
CA VAL A 102 -1.37 20.70 6.23
C VAL A 102 -1.07 20.92 7.72
N LYS A 103 0.22 21.06 8.05
CA LYS A 103 0.65 21.40 9.42
C LYS A 103 0.53 22.91 9.63
N PRO A 104 -0.07 23.38 10.74
CA PRO A 104 0.11 24.76 11.20
C PRO A 104 1.60 25.06 11.38
N GLU A 105 2.01 26.30 11.11
CA GLU A 105 3.37 26.75 11.41
C GLU A 105 3.67 26.51 12.92
N ASN A 106 4.90 26.09 13.22
CA ASN A 106 5.41 25.84 14.58
C ASN A 106 4.93 24.57 15.31
N VAL A 107 4.29 23.61 14.65
CA VAL A 107 4.07 22.27 15.24
C VAL A 107 5.23 21.33 14.86
N PRO A 108 6.05 20.86 15.81
CA PRO A 108 7.12 19.91 15.51
C PRO A 108 6.55 18.62 14.90
N SER A 109 7.24 18.08 13.89
CA SER A 109 6.95 16.74 13.41
C SER A 109 7.27 15.74 14.52
N LEU A 110 6.24 15.17 15.16
CA LEU A 110 6.41 14.08 16.16
C LEU A 110 6.74 12.73 15.51
N CYS A 111 7.14 12.71 14.23
CA CYS A 111 7.49 11.46 13.58
C CYS A 111 8.76 10.87 14.22
N SER A 112 8.54 9.88 15.07
CA SER A 112 9.57 9.00 15.60
C SER A 112 9.40 7.62 14.98
N ARG A 113 10.51 7.03 14.55
CA ARG A 113 10.51 5.70 13.95
C ARG A 113 10.30 4.65 15.05
N PRO A 114 9.22 3.85 15.03
CA PRO A 114 9.05 2.78 16.00
C PRO A 114 10.06 1.66 15.76
N LYS A 115 10.37 0.91 16.83
CA LYS A 115 11.28 -0.24 16.77
C LYS A 115 10.75 -1.34 15.85
N ASN A 116 9.44 -1.58 15.89
CA ASN A 116 8.77 -2.63 15.13
C ASN A 116 7.84 -2.00 14.10
N PHE A 117 7.93 -2.47 12.86
CA PHE A 117 6.99 -2.11 11.81
C PHE A 117 5.83 -3.10 11.85
N GLN A 118 4.67 -2.62 11.45
CA GLN A 118 3.43 -3.39 11.42
C GLN A 118 3.36 -4.26 10.16
N SER A 119 2.61 -5.34 10.25
CA SER A 119 2.29 -6.24 9.13
C SER A 119 0.78 -6.33 8.95
N GLU A 120 0.35 -6.67 7.74
CA GLU A 120 -1.05 -6.83 7.36
C GLU A 120 -1.45 -8.32 7.44
N PRO A 121 -1.96 -8.85 8.57
CA PRO A 121 -2.30 -10.28 8.68
C PRO A 121 -3.37 -10.72 7.66
N GLN A 122 -4.26 -9.82 7.26
CA GLN A 122 -5.28 -10.03 6.25
C GLN A 122 -4.68 -10.34 4.86
N LEU A 123 -3.45 -9.92 4.56
CA LEU A 123 -2.77 -10.32 3.32
C LEU A 123 -2.48 -11.83 3.26
N ALA A 124 -2.37 -12.51 4.41
CA ALA A 124 -2.25 -13.96 4.47
C ALA A 124 -3.62 -14.63 4.41
N TYR A 125 -4.55 -14.24 5.28
CA TYR A 125 -5.92 -14.76 5.30
C TYR A 125 -6.94 -13.66 5.04
N ARG A 126 -7.49 -13.62 3.81
CA ARG A 126 -8.52 -12.63 3.42
C ARG A 126 -9.78 -12.66 4.29
N ALA A 127 -10.10 -13.82 4.87
CA ALA A 127 -11.27 -14.02 5.72
C ALA A 127 -11.11 -13.43 7.14
N LEU A 128 -9.93 -12.90 7.50
CA LEU A 128 -9.73 -12.21 8.77
C LEU A 128 -10.62 -10.97 8.83
N LYS A 129 -11.61 -11.00 9.74
CA LYS A 129 -12.62 -9.94 9.90
C LYS A 129 -12.06 -8.64 10.49
N LYS A 130 -10.83 -8.66 11.03
CA LYS A 130 -10.14 -7.50 11.58
C LYS A 130 -8.90 -7.24 10.73
N GLY A 131 -9.02 -6.31 9.77
CA GLY A 131 -7.97 -5.92 8.82
C GLY A 131 -7.04 -4.82 9.34
N ASP A 132 -6.88 -4.72 10.66
CA ASP A 132 -5.92 -3.79 11.24
C ASP A 132 -4.50 -4.34 11.01
N MET A 133 -3.63 -3.46 10.53
CA MET A 133 -2.19 -3.68 10.61
C MET A 133 -1.78 -3.84 12.08
N THR A 134 -0.78 -4.68 12.35
CA THR A 134 -0.29 -4.88 13.73
C THR A 134 1.15 -5.35 13.78
N ALA A 135 1.86 -5.02 14.86
CA ALA A 135 3.18 -5.57 15.15
C ALA A 135 3.14 -7.06 15.56
N ASP A 136 1.99 -7.55 16.03
CA ASP A 136 1.79 -8.92 16.52
C ASP A 136 1.07 -9.82 15.51
N ALA A 137 1.25 -9.56 14.21
CA ALA A 137 0.54 -10.29 13.15
C ALA A 137 0.75 -11.81 13.22
N SER A 138 1.91 -12.27 13.69
CA SER A 138 2.18 -13.70 13.89
C SER A 138 1.24 -14.32 14.94
N LYS A 139 0.92 -13.57 16.00
CA LYS A 139 -0.02 -14.03 17.03
C LYS A 139 -1.44 -14.07 16.46
N VAL A 140 -1.85 -13.03 15.74
CA VAL A 140 -3.17 -12.97 15.08
C VAL A 140 -3.39 -14.18 14.16
N LEU A 141 -2.40 -14.54 13.36
CA LEU A 141 -2.48 -15.69 12.47
C LEU A 141 -2.51 -17.03 13.23
N SER A 142 -1.72 -17.17 14.30
CA SER A 142 -1.76 -18.37 15.15
C SER A 142 -3.12 -18.53 15.82
N ASP A 143 -3.65 -17.47 16.44
CA ASP A 143 -4.96 -17.49 17.09
C ASP A 143 -6.07 -17.86 16.09
N TYR A 144 -5.97 -17.35 14.85
CA TYR A 144 -6.93 -17.69 13.79
C TYR A 144 -6.81 -19.15 13.35
N ASN A 145 -5.60 -19.69 13.19
CA ASN A 145 -5.38 -21.10 12.89
C ASN A 145 -6.00 -22.00 13.97
N ASP A 146 -5.77 -21.66 15.25
CA ASP A 146 -6.29 -22.42 16.39
C ASP A 146 -7.82 -22.36 16.43
N GLN A 147 -8.41 -21.18 16.22
CA GLN A 147 -9.86 -20.99 16.12
C GLN A 147 -10.47 -21.84 15.01
N LYS A 148 -9.76 -21.96 13.87
CA LYS A 148 -10.18 -22.75 12.71
C LYS A 148 -9.77 -24.22 12.77
N LYS A 149 -9.06 -24.63 13.83
CA LYS A 149 -8.53 -25.98 14.03
C LYS A 149 -7.65 -26.45 12.86
N ILE A 150 -6.82 -25.55 12.32
CA ILE A 150 -5.88 -25.84 11.23
C ILE A 150 -4.63 -26.52 11.79
N ASP A 151 -4.19 -27.62 11.17
CA ASP A 151 -2.94 -28.29 11.55
C ASP A 151 -1.72 -27.44 11.15
N GLN A 152 -0.92 -27.05 12.14
CA GLN A 152 0.31 -26.26 11.97
C GLN A 152 1.59 -27.11 12.06
N THR A 153 1.43 -28.42 12.27
CA THR A 153 2.51 -29.41 12.41
C THR A 153 2.81 -30.16 11.12
N ASP A 154 2.11 -29.79 10.03
CA ASP A 154 2.32 -30.33 8.70
C ASP A 154 3.81 -30.27 8.31
N ARG A 155 4.28 -31.29 7.57
CA ARG A 155 5.69 -31.45 7.20
C ARG A 155 6.26 -30.21 6.50
N MET A 156 5.44 -29.49 5.74
CA MET A 156 5.84 -28.32 4.97
C MET A 156 5.73 -27.02 5.77
N LYS A 157 5.07 -27.07 6.94
CA LYS A 157 4.82 -25.95 7.84
C LYS A 157 4.07 -24.81 7.15
N LYS A 158 3.27 -25.13 6.12
CA LYS A 158 2.60 -24.15 5.25
C LYS A 158 1.57 -23.31 6.01
N ASN A 159 0.99 -23.87 7.07
CA ASN A 159 0.00 -23.18 7.89
C ASN A 159 0.62 -22.37 9.04
N GLN A 160 1.93 -22.47 9.29
CA GLN A 160 2.55 -21.72 10.39
C GLN A 160 2.53 -20.21 10.11
N ALA A 161 2.23 -19.41 11.13
CA ALA A 161 2.18 -17.95 11.03
C ALA A 161 3.42 -17.33 10.37
N LYS A 162 4.62 -17.89 10.66
CA LYS A 162 5.88 -17.46 10.03
C LYS A 162 5.89 -17.69 8.51
N TYR A 163 5.39 -18.83 8.05
CA TYR A 163 5.30 -19.14 6.62
C TYR A 163 4.29 -18.23 5.93
N LEU A 164 3.11 -18.06 6.54
CA LEU A 164 2.04 -17.18 6.07
C LEU A 164 2.49 -15.72 5.93
N LEU A 165 3.16 -15.16 6.93
CA LEU A 165 3.70 -13.80 6.84
C LEU A 165 4.77 -13.69 5.76
N LYS A 166 5.69 -14.65 5.70
CA LYS A 166 6.74 -14.66 4.70
C LYS A 166 6.14 -14.70 3.29
N THR A 167 5.14 -15.53 3.02
CA THR A 167 4.59 -15.68 1.66
C THR A 167 3.57 -14.60 1.27
N SER A 168 3.05 -13.82 2.21
CA SER A 168 2.06 -12.77 1.94
C SER A 168 2.64 -11.36 1.81
N GLN A 169 3.76 -11.08 2.48
CA GLN A 169 4.38 -9.75 2.50
C GLN A 169 5.88 -9.79 2.80
N SER A 170 6.52 -8.62 2.71
CA SER A 170 7.87 -8.42 3.22
C SER A 170 7.87 -8.26 4.74
N GLY A 171 9.00 -8.50 5.38
CA GLY A 171 9.11 -8.41 6.83
C GLY A 171 10.50 -8.00 7.30
N LYS A 172 10.69 -8.02 8.62
CA LYS A 172 11.95 -7.59 9.27
C LYS A 172 13.19 -8.24 8.66
N SER A 173 13.15 -9.56 8.46
CA SER A 173 14.27 -10.33 7.92
C SER A 173 14.68 -9.94 6.50
N ASP A 174 13.75 -9.37 5.71
CA ASP A 174 14.05 -8.96 4.34
C ASP A 174 14.87 -7.67 4.28
N TYR A 175 14.81 -6.86 5.35
CA TYR A 175 15.54 -5.60 5.47
C TYR A 175 16.79 -5.68 6.36
N GLU A 176 16.87 -6.64 7.28
CA GLU A 176 18.02 -6.78 8.20
C GLU A 176 19.34 -7.12 7.48
N LYS A 177 19.28 -7.74 6.30
CA LYS A 177 20.46 -8.23 5.57
C LYS A 177 20.95 -7.32 4.45
N ILE A 178 20.27 -6.19 4.20
CA ILE A 178 20.54 -5.32 3.03
C ILE A 178 21.15 -3.98 3.47
N GLN A 179 22.43 -3.99 3.81
CA GLN A 179 23.10 -2.89 4.53
C GLN A 179 23.11 -1.53 3.81
N ASP A 180 23.04 -1.48 2.49
CA ASP A 180 23.01 -0.23 1.71
C ASP A 180 21.60 0.40 1.60
N TYR A 181 20.57 -0.29 2.07
CA TYR A 181 19.17 0.09 1.90
C TYR A 181 18.47 0.38 3.22
N ASP A 182 17.60 1.38 3.19
CA ASP A 182 16.61 1.65 4.23
C ASP A 182 15.23 1.12 3.83
N LYS A 183 14.33 1.06 4.81
CA LYS A 183 12.89 0.97 4.57
C LYS A 183 12.38 2.35 4.15
N GLY A 184 12.51 2.68 2.86
CA GLY A 184 12.05 3.95 2.33
C GLY A 184 10.53 3.96 2.20
N HIS A 185 9.88 4.95 2.79
CA HIS A 185 8.41 5.03 2.84
C HIS A 185 7.86 5.59 1.53
N LEU A 186 6.71 5.09 1.08
CA LEU A 186 5.94 5.74 0.01
C LEU A 186 4.98 6.77 0.60
N ASN A 187 4.26 6.42 1.66
CA ASN A 187 3.54 7.38 2.48
C ASN A 187 4.38 7.74 3.72
N PRO A 188 5.11 8.87 3.75
CA PRO A 188 5.96 9.22 4.88
C PRO A 188 5.16 9.84 6.01
N CYS A 189 5.51 9.49 7.25
CA CYS A 189 4.95 10.10 8.46
C CYS A 189 5.05 11.63 8.50
N GLY A 190 6.04 12.21 7.81
CA GLY A 190 6.27 13.65 7.73
C GLY A 190 5.12 14.45 7.11
N HIS A 191 4.28 13.79 6.31
CA HIS A 191 3.13 14.39 5.63
C HIS A 191 1.82 14.35 6.45
N HIS A 192 1.84 13.79 7.67
CA HIS A 192 0.68 13.67 8.54
C HIS A 192 0.78 14.60 9.74
N SER A 193 -0.38 15.00 10.28
CA SER A 193 -0.46 15.72 11.55
C SER A 193 0.16 14.90 12.69
N ALA A 194 0.54 15.58 13.77
CA ALA A 194 1.26 15.02 14.91
C ALA A 194 0.41 14.08 15.81
N HIS A 195 -0.62 13.43 15.27
CA HIS A 195 -1.37 12.38 15.95
C HIS A 195 -0.65 11.04 15.82
N GLN A 196 -0.22 10.48 16.95
CA GLN A 196 0.60 9.26 17.00
C GLN A 196 0.02 8.11 16.19
N ASP A 197 -1.29 7.90 16.20
CA ASP A 197 -1.93 6.82 15.43
C ASP A 197 -1.73 6.96 13.92
N LYS A 198 -1.79 8.18 13.37
CA LYS A 198 -1.57 8.43 11.94
C LYS A 198 -0.11 8.16 11.57
N LEU A 199 0.80 8.63 12.41
CA LEU A 199 2.24 8.41 12.22
C LEU A 199 2.58 6.92 12.32
N THR A 200 2.07 6.21 13.33
CA THR A 200 2.28 4.77 13.52
C THR A 200 1.75 3.96 12.33
N ALA A 201 0.64 4.39 11.72
CA ALA A 201 0.07 3.70 10.56
C ALA A 201 0.98 3.72 9.31
N THR A 202 1.89 4.69 9.17
CA THR A 202 2.81 4.71 8.01
C THR A 202 3.90 3.66 8.11
N PHE A 203 4.17 3.12 9.30
CA PHE A 203 5.27 2.19 9.56
C PHE A 203 4.85 0.72 9.34
N THR A 204 4.38 0.40 8.13
CA THR A 204 4.09 -0.98 7.70
C THR A 204 5.12 -1.47 6.69
N TYR A 205 5.33 -2.79 6.61
CA TYR A 205 6.14 -3.38 5.54
C TYR A 205 5.48 -3.26 4.15
N THR A 206 4.17 -3.07 4.11
CA THR A 206 3.40 -2.83 2.87
C THR A 206 3.51 -1.41 2.36
N ASN A 207 4.05 -0.47 3.12
CA ASN A 207 4.24 0.93 2.72
C ASN A 207 5.72 1.31 2.49
N VAL A 208 6.63 0.33 2.50
CA VAL A 208 8.07 0.57 2.34
C VAL A 208 8.72 -0.27 1.25
N VAL A 209 9.80 0.27 0.69
CA VAL A 209 10.64 -0.36 -0.35
C VAL A 209 12.12 -0.26 0.05
N PRO A 210 13.01 -1.14 -0.45
CA PRO A 210 14.45 -0.97 -0.27
C PRO A 210 14.93 0.28 -1.01
N MET A 211 15.11 1.38 -0.30
CA MET A 211 15.60 2.63 -0.87
C MET A 211 17.04 2.86 -0.43
N ILE A 212 17.95 3.21 -1.34
CA ILE A 212 19.36 3.46 -1.00
C ILE A 212 19.43 4.51 0.12
N LYS A 213 20.26 4.28 1.14
CA LYS A 213 20.34 5.15 2.34
C LYS A 213 20.50 6.64 2.03
N GLU A 214 21.37 6.99 1.09
CA GLU A 214 21.57 8.39 0.68
C GLU A 214 20.34 8.93 -0.08
N MET A 215 19.73 8.11 -0.93
CA MET A 215 18.48 8.46 -1.59
C MET A 215 17.37 8.73 -0.57
N ASN A 216 17.18 7.84 0.39
CA ASN A 216 16.13 7.93 1.40
C ASN A 216 16.33 9.11 2.37
N ASN A 217 17.49 9.19 3.01
CA ASN A 217 17.69 10.11 4.13
C ASN A 217 18.06 11.54 3.71
N LYS A 218 18.44 11.74 2.44
CA LYS A 218 18.90 13.04 1.93
C LYS A 218 18.08 13.49 0.74
N ILE A 219 18.17 12.78 -0.38
CA ILE A 219 17.63 13.27 -1.66
C ILE A 219 16.09 13.27 -1.63
N TRP A 220 15.47 12.12 -1.36
CA TRP A 220 14.00 11.99 -1.30
C TRP A 220 13.42 12.76 -0.11
N SER A 221 14.03 12.64 1.07
CA SER A 221 13.62 13.37 2.29
C SER A 221 13.55 14.89 2.08
N GLN A 222 14.51 15.50 1.39
CA GLN A 222 14.46 16.93 1.05
C GLN A 222 13.26 17.28 0.16
N TYR A 223 12.86 16.38 -0.73
CA TYR A 223 11.70 16.58 -1.58
C TYR A 223 10.38 16.37 -0.83
N GLU A 224 10.31 15.38 0.06
CA GLU A 224 9.18 15.24 0.99
C GLU A 224 8.98 16.52 1.82
N VAL A 225 10.06 17.14 2.31
CA VAL A 225 9.99 18.44 3.00
C VAL A 225 9.47 19.55 2.08
N LYS A 226 9.94 19.63 0.83
CA LYS A 226 9.44 20.62 -0.15
C LYS A 226 7.94 20.45 -0.43
N MET A 227 7.42 19.22 -0.42
CA MET A 227 5.98 18.98 -0.59
C MET A 227 5.16 19.60 0.55
N ILE A 228 5.71 19.71 1.76
CA ILE A 228 5.04 20.39 2.88
C ILE A 228 4.78 21.84 2.54
N ASP A 229 5.77 22.54 1.97
CA ASP A 229 5.60 23.94 1.57
C ASP A 229 4.56 24.11 0.46
N ILE A 230 4.54 23.21 -0.53
CA ILE A 230 3.52 23.20 -1.60
C ILE A 230 2.11 23.05 -1.00
N SER A 231 1.96 22.11 -0.05
CA SER A 231 0.68 21.79 0.57
C SER A 231 0.03 22.96 1.32
N ARG A 232 0.81 23.91 1.84
CA ARG A 232 0.29 25.08 2.60
C ARG A 232 -0.67 25.95 1.82
N SER A 233 -0.57 25.94 0.49
CA SER A 233 -1.43 26.73 -0.39
C SER A 233 -2.73 26.02 -0.77
N CYS A 234 -2.87 24.75 -0.41
CA CYS A 234 -3.97 23.86 -0.74
C CYS A 234 -4.97 23.75 0.41
N ASP A 235 -6.26 23.59 0.10
CA ASP A 235 -7.24 23.11 1.09
C ASP A 235 -7.07 21.60 1.32
N ASN A 236 -6.82 20.86 0.23
CA ASN A 236 -6.49 19.44 0.24
C ASN A 236 -5.41 19.17 -0.80
N MET A 237 -4.45 18.27 -0.50
CA MET A 237 -3.51 17.79 -1.50
C MET A 237 -3.50 16.27 -1.52
N TYR A 238 -4.01 15.70 -2.62
CA TYR A 238 -4.01 14.27 -2.88
C TYR A 238 -2.64 13.88 -3.44
N VAL A 239 -2.03 12.85 -2.87
CA VAL A 239 -0.69 12.41 -3.27
C VAL A 239 -0.71 10.92 -3.58
N ILE A 240 -0.06 10.56 -4.69
CA ILE A 240 0.26 9.19 -5.05
C ILE A 240 1.77 9.09 -5.09
N VAL A 241 2.36 8.18 -4.33
CA VAL A 241 3.79 7.91 -4.33
C VAL A 241 4.00 6.47 -4.73
N GLY A 242 4.87 6.20 -5.68
CA GLY A 242 5.09 4.86 -6.19
C GLY A 242 6.51 4.59 -6.62
N ILE A 243 6.69 3.42 -7.21
CA ILE A 243 7.97 2.96 -7.72
C ILE A 243 7.88 2.55 -9.18
N VAL A 244 9.03 2.55 -9.84
CA VAL A 244 9.29 1.70 -11.00
C VAL A 244 10.08 0.49 -10.47
N PRO A 245 9.51 -0.73 -10.49
CA PRO A 245 10.19 -1.90 -9.93
C PRO A 245 11.52 -2.17 -10.63
N GLY A 246 12.55 -2.52 -9.86
CA GLY A 246 13.77 -3.09 -10.43
C GLY A 246 13.58 -4.55 -10.81
N ASN A 247 14.57 -5.09 -11.53
CA ASN A 247 14.59 -6.48 -11.99
C ASN A 247 15.66 -7.35 -11.28
N VAL A 248 16.52 -6.74 -10.46
CA VAL A 248 17.57 -7.45 -9.71
C VAL A 248 17.21 -7.51 -8.24
N ARG A 249 17.22 -8.73 -7.68
CA ARG A 249 16.99 -8.97 -6.25
C ARG A 249 18.27 -8.69 -5.45
N VAL A 250 18.14 -8.08 -4.27
CA VAL A 250 19.32 -7.90 -3.39
C VAL A 250 19.77 -9.24 -2.83
N GLN A 251 21.09 -9.48 -2.81
CA GLN A 251 21.66 -10.66 -2.17
C GLN A 251 21.23 -10.76 -0.71
N GLY A 252 20.77 -11.95 -0.29
CA GLY A 252 20.33 -12.18 1.09
C GLY A 252 18.93 -11.67 1.42
N SER A 253 18.22 -11.06 0.45
CA SER A 253 16.83 -10.61 0.59
C SER A 253 15.94 -11.20 -0.51
N ARG A 254 14.63 -11.06 -0.32
CA ARG A 254 13.60 -11.43 -1.31
C ARG A 254 13.18 -10.24 -2.18
N LEU A 255 13.62 -9.04 -1.83
CA LEU A 255 13.12 -7.79 -2.38
C LEU A 255 13.93 -7.33 -3.59
N TYR A 256 13.23 -6.63 -4.48
CA TYR A 256 13.73 -6.04 -5.72
C TYR A 256 13.76 -4.53 -5.51
N PRO A 257 14.92 -3.91 -5.22
CA PRO A 257 14.98 -2.45 -5.06
C PRO A 257 14.38 -1.78 -6.28
N PRO A 258 13.56 -0.74 -6.11
CA PRO A 258 13.00 -0.02 -7.23
C PRO A 258 14.14 0.59 -8.05
N ALA A 259 13.97 0.64 -9.38
CA ALA A 259 14.86 1.40 -10.25
C ALA A 259 14.63 2.91 -10.05
N TYR A 260 13.37 3.31 -9.89
CA TYR A 260 12.98 4.69 -9.61
C TYR A 260 11.93 4.77 -8.52
N VAL A 261 11.94 5.89 -7.80
CA VAL A 261 10.86 6.31 -6.90
C VAL A 261 10.23 7.56 -7.49
N TRP A 262 8.92 7.67 -7.39
CA TRP A 262 8.19 8.80 -7.95
C TRP A 262 7.04 9.23 -7.05
N ASN A 263 6.61 10.48 -7.22
CA ASN A 263 5.34 10.97 -6.70
C ASN A 263 4.56 11.74 -7.76
N ALA A 264 3.26 11.87 -7.54
CA ALA A 264 2.39 12.79 -8.23
C ALA A 264 1.43 13.41 -7.20
N TYR A 265 1.11 14.70 -7.32
CA TYR A 265 0.19 15.38 -6.42
C TYR A 265 -0.84 16.22 -7.17
N CYS A 266 -2.03 16.32 -6.57
CA CYS A 266 -3.12 17.17 -6.98
C CYS A 266 -3.52 18.08 -5.81
N CYS A 267 -3.17 19.36 -5.90
CA CYS A 267 -3.53 20.38 -4.92
C CYS A 267 -4.87 21.02 -5.32
N VAL A 268 -5.81 21.00 -4.38
CA VAL A 268 -7.17 21.52 -4.53
C VAL A 268 -7.33 22.75 -3.66
N LYS A 269 -7.93 23.82 -4.21
CA LYS A 269 -8.25 25.05 -3.49
C LYS A 269 -9.58 25.61 -3.98
N GLY A 270 -10.47 25.98 -3.07
CA GLY A 270 -11.81 26.46 -3.41
C GLY A 270 -12.66 25.40 -4.11
N GLY A 271 -12.46 24.12 -3.78
CA GLY A 271 -13.20 22.99 -4.36
C GLY A 271 -12.74 22.51 -5.74
N GLY A 272 -11.74 23.13 -6.35
CA GLY A 272 -11.21 22.74 -7.67
C GLY A 272 -9.69 22.63 -7.73
N PRO A 273 -9.12 22.07 -8.82
CA PRO A 273 -7.69 22.03 -9.03
C PRO A 273 -7.04 23.43 -8.93
N PHE A 274 -5.93 23.51 -8.22
CA PHE A 274 -5.15 24.73 -8.04
C PHE A 274 -3.76 24.60 -8.64
N GLN A 275 -3.05 23.52 -8.30
CA GLN A 275 -1.76 23.16 -8.89
C GLN A 275 -1.56 21.65 -8.85
N SER A 276 -0.73 21.13 -9.74
CA SER A 276 -0.39 19.71 -9.76
C SER A 276 1.02 19.54 -10.31
N GLY A 277 1.62 18.39 -10.01
CA GLY A 277 2.95 18.08 -10.48
C GLY A 277 3.38 16.68 -10.07
N ALA A 278 4.50 16.26 -10.61
CA ALA A 278 5.10 14.97 -10.30
C ALA A 278 6.63 15.11 -10.17
N ALA A 279 7.25 14.19 -9.46
CA ALA A 279 8.69 14.04 -9.44
C ALA A 279 9.12 12.58 -9.54
N LEU A 280 10.32 12.38 -10.08
CA LEU A 280 10.95 11.09 -10.32
C LEU A 280 12.42 11.19 -9.91
N ALA A 281 12.93 10.14 -9.27
CA ALA A 281 14.35 10.00 -8.99
C ALA A 281 14.78 8.54 -9.10
N GLU A 282 15.97 8.31 -9.64
CA GLU A 282 16.59 6.99 -9.69
C GLU A 282 17.05 6.55 -8.29
N ASN A 283 16.91 5.28 -7.93
CA ASN A 283 17.26 4.80 -6.60
C ASN A 283 18.77 4.53 -6.44
N VAL A 284 19.58 5.59 -6.53
CA VAL A 284 21.05 5.53 -6.51
C VAL A 284 21.63 6.59 -5.55
N LYS A 285 22.90 6.41 -5.12
CA LYS A 285 23.55 7.28 -4.11
C LYS A 285 23.60 8.77 -4.53
N LYS A 286 23.79 9.07 -5.81
CA LYS A 286 23.90 10.43 -6.35
C LYS A 286 22.75 10.78 -7.30
N SER A 287 21.54 10.41 -6.91
CA SER A 287 20.36 10.67 -7.72
C SER A 287 20.05 12.16 -7.87
N GLN A 288 19.23 12.48 -8.86
CA GLN A 288 18.69 13.82 -9.07
C GLN A 288 17.18 13.73 -9.22
N ILE A 289 16.49 14.71 -8.64
CA ILE A 289 15.04 14.81 -8.72
C ILE A 289 14.68 15.54 -10.00
N GLN A 290 13.91 14.86 -10.84
CA GLN A 290 13.31 15.44 -12.04
C GLN A 290 11.84 15.76 -11.73
N THR A 291 11.38 16.95 -12.11
CA THR A 291 9.99 17.37 -11.92
C THR A 291 9.26 17.49 -13.24
N PHE A 292 7.96 17.22 -13.24
CA PHE A 292 7.13 17.14 -14.44
C PHE A 292 5.73 17.71 -14.19
N THR A 293 5.05 18.10 -15.27
CA THR A 293 3.58 18.14 -15.24
C THR A 293 3.01 16.71 -15.15
N ILE A 294 1.76 16.57 -14.70
CA ILE A 294 1.11 15.25 -14.60
C ILE A 294 1.06 14.53 -15.97
N GLU A 295 0.76 15.27 -17.03
CA GLU A 295 0.64 14.71 -18.39
C GLU A 295 1.99 14.21 -18.93
N GLU A 296 3.07 14.96 -18.75
CA GLU A 296 4.42 14.53 -19.14
C GLU A 296 4.85 13.31 -18.32
N PHE A 297 4.53 13.32 -17.02
CA PHE A 297 4.92 12.25 -16.12
C PHE A 297 4.22 10.94 -16.43
N GLN A 298 2.92 10.94 -16.75
CA GLN A 298 2.19 9.73 -17.17
C GLN A 298 2.85 9.07 -18.39
N LYS A 299 3.17 9.85 -19.44
CA LYS A 299 3.89 9.36 -20.63
C LYS A 299 5.29 8.83 -20.29
N LYS A 300 5.98 9.45 -19.32
CA LYS A 300 7.28 8.97 -18.84
C LYS A 300 7.14 7.67 -18.06
N LEU A 301 6.13 7.56 -17.21
CA LEU A 301 5.87 6.40 -16.36
C LEU A 301 5.44 5.19 -17.20
N GLU A 302 4.63 5.36 -18.24
CA GLU A 302 4.26 4.32 -19.22
C GLU A 302 5.50 3.64 -19.80
N LYS A 303 6.47 4.45 -20.26
CA LYS A 303 7.74 3.96 -20.81
C LYS A 303 8.61 3.26 -19.77
N LEU A 304 8.62 3.75 -18.54
CA LEU A 304 9.44 3.16 -17.46
C LEU A 304 8.85 1.85 -16.92
N LEU A 305 7.53 1.72 -16.91
CA LEU A 305 6.82 0.50 -16.51
C LEU A 305 6.69 -0.51 -17.66
N ASP A 306 7.03 -0.11 -18.89
CA ASP A 306 6.90 -0.92 -20.10
C ASP A 306 5.47 -1.45 -20.32
N VAL A 307 4.50 -0.54 -20.18
CA VAL A 307 3.07 -0.85 -20.37
C VAL A 307 2.53 -0.25 -21.66
N TYR A 308 1.62 -0.97 -22.30
CA TYR A 308 0.91 -0.50 -23.51
C TYR A 308 -0.38 0.27 -23.20
N HIS A 309 -0.81 0.25 -21.94
CA HIS A 309 -2.00 0.95 -21.47
C HIS A 309 -1.66 2.39 -21.09
N THR A 310 -2.58 3.31 -21.35
CA THR A 310 -2.47 4.69 -20.88
C THR A 310 -2.54 4.73 -19.36
N ILE A 311 -1.58 5.41 -18.73
CA ILE A 311 -1.61 5.66 -17.30
C ILE A 311 -2.35 6.97 -17.05
N GLU A 312 -3.34 6.92 -16.16
CA GLU A 312 -4.02 8.11 -15.63
C GLU A 312 -3.87 8.11 -14.11
N LEU A 313 -3.20 9.12 -13.56
CA LEU A 313 -2.97 9.23 -12.11
C LEU A 313 -4.06 10.05 -11.42
N PHE A 314 -4.63 11.04 -12.12
CA PHE A 314 -5.68 11.90 -11.61
C PHE A 314 -6.71 12.19 -12.71
N GLU A 315 -7.98 12.34 -12.32
CA GLU A 315 -9.02 12.82 -13.24
C GLU A 315 -8.58 14.11 -13.93
N ASN A 316 -8.68 14.15 -15.27
CA ASN A 316 -8.30 15.30 -16.09
C ASN A 316 -6.87 15.84 -15.80
N ASN A 317 -5.94 14.97 -15.41
CA ASN A 317 -4.57 15.35 -15.00
C ASN A 317 -4.53 16.39 -13.85
N CYS A 318 -5.58 16.47 -13.03
CA CYS A 318 -5.77 17.53 -12.04
C CYS A 318 -5.67 18.94 -12.66
N LYS A 319 -6.30 19.15 -13.82
CA LYS A 319 -6.45 20.45 -14.48
C LYS A 319 -7.88 20.97 -14.30
N ARG A 320 -8.02 22.30 -14.26
CA ARG A 320 -9.32 22.98 -14.28
C ARG A 320 -10.03 22.75 -15.60
#